data_AF-A0AAD6HQI5-F1
#
_entry.id   AF-A0AAD6HQI5-F1
#
_cell.length_a   1.000
_cell.length_b   1.000
_cell.length_c   1.000
_cell.angle_alpha   90.00
_cell.angle_beta   90.00
_cell.angle_gamma   90.00
#
_symmetry.space_group_name_H-M   'P 1'
#
loop_
_entity.id
_entity.type
_entity.pdbx_description
1 polymer ?
#
loop_
_entity_poly.entity_id
_entity_poly.type
_entity_poly.pdbx_seq_one_letter_code
_entity_poly.pdbx_strand_id
1 'polypeptide(L)'
;MSFTLPYYQEAGQLPGPFPDQNEIERATRILPKRSDSGGRVVEIREKYVVKHGPLVTENEGHALLFVETRLNIAAPRLYAMYRHRDTLYIVMEYIPGISLAMAWSSLTGAKKHSIVGQLRCIFDQKICGANLTATAFSPTILLDTFH
;
A
#
# COMPACT_ATOMS: atom_id res chain seq x y z
N MET A 1 -15.88 -5.18 11.25
CA MET A 1 -14.99 -4.38 12.12
C MET A 1 -15.08 -2.96 11.60
N SER A 2 -15.72 -2.07 12.35
CA SER A 2 -15.77 -0.64 12.02
C SER A 2 -14.69 0.05 12.85
N PHE A 3 -13.66 0.57 12.19
CA PHE A 3 -12.70 1.45 12.84
C PHE A 3 -13.17 2.88 12.64
N THR A 4 -13.09 3.69 13.69
CA THR A 4 -13.41 5.12 13.62
C THR A 4 -12.14 5.92 13.46
N LEU A 5 -12.18 6.96 12.63
CA LEU A 5 -11.07 7.90 12.54
C LEU A 5 -10.97 8.76 13.81
N PRO A 6 -9.75 9.14 14.25
CA PRO A 6 -8.48 8.75 13.64
C PRO A 6 -8.00 7.35 14.08
N TYR A 7 -7.34 6.65 13.17
CA TYR A 7 -6.59 5.44 13.46
C TYR A 7 -5.09 5.76 13.50
N TYR A 8 -4.40 5.29 14.54
CA TYR A 8 -2.95 5.33 14.66
C TYR A 8 -2.45 4.02 15.24
N GLN A 9 -1.39 3.48 14.65
CA GLN A 9 -0.70 2.32 15.15
C GLN A 9 0.16 2.66 16.38
N GLU A 10 0.40 1.68 17.24
CA GLU A 10 1.27 1.85 18.41
C GLU A 10 2.67 2.31 18.02
N ALA A 11 3.24 3.25 18.78
CA ALA A 11 4.55 3.84 18.48
C ALA A 11 5.68 2.79 18.39
N GLY A 12 5.59 1.70 19.16
CA GLY A 12 6.56 0.60 19.13
C GLY A 12 6.53 -0.24 17.85
N GLN A 13 5.49 -0.09 17.03
CA GLN A 13 5.32 -0.83 15.77
C GLN A 13 5.65 0.01 14.53
N LEU A 14 5.99 1.29 14.71
CA LEU A 14 6.40 2.17 13.61
C LEU A 14 7.86 1.90 13.21
N PRO A 15 8.21 1.97 11.91
CA PRO A 15 9.57 1.76 11.42
C PRO A 15 10.52 2.96 11.73
N GLY A 16 10.00 4.01 12.36
CA GLY A 16 10.76 5.18 12.79
C GLY A 16 9.86 6.29 13.32
N PRO A 17 10.38 7.53 13.47
CA PRO A 17 9.56 8.69 13.81
C PRO A 17 8.43 8.87 12.79
N PHE A 18 7.23 9.15 13.27
CA PHE A 18 6.08 9.42 12.42
C PHE A 18 6.31 10.74 11.64
N PRO A 19 6.01 10.81 10.34
CA PRO A 19 6.22 12.01 9.55
C PRO A 19 5.24 13.11 9.96
N ASP A 20 5.72 14.35 10.03
CA ASP A 20 4.84 15.50 10.30
C ASP A 20 4.10 15.97 9.05
N GLN A 21 3.09 16.82 9.26
CA GLN A 21 2.22 17.29 8.20
C GLN A 21 2.97 18.06 7.09
N ASN A 22 3.93 18.90 7.47
CA ASN A 22 4.70 19.71 6.52
C ASN A 22 5.62 18.83 5.68
N GLU A 23 6.23 17.82 6.29
CA GLU A 23 7.05 16.83 5.59
C GLU A 23 6.25 16.09 4.51
N ILE A 24 5.05 15.62 4.85
CA ILE A 24 4.16 14.92 3.91
C ILE A 24 3.78 15.84 2.75
N GLU A 25 3.30 17.04 3.04
CA GLU A 25 2.78 17.95 2.02
C GLU A 25 3.86 18.46 1.06
N ARG A 26 5.10 18.64 1.57
CA ARG A 26 6.24 19.13 0.78
C ARG A 26 7.08 18.01 0.16
N ALA A 27 6.70 16.75 0.35
CA ALA A 27 7.42 15.62 -0.20
C ALA A 27 7.51 15.69 -1.73
N THR A 28 8.71 15.48 -2.26
CA THR A 28 9.02 15.56 -3.69
C THR A 28 9.06 14.19 -4.37
N ARG A 29 9.25 13.11 -3.60
CA ARG A 29 9.25 11.73 -4.09
C ARG A 29 7.82 11.24 -4.27
N ILE A 30 7.23 11.58 -5.41
CA ILE A 30 5.86 11.20 -5.78
C ILE A 30 5.88 9.82 -6.45
N LEU A 31 5.03 8.90 -5.98
CA LEU A 31 4.88 7.57 -6.56
C LEU A 31 3.82 7.56 -7.66
N PRO A 32 3.97 6.72 -8.70
CA PRO A 32 2.96 6.57 -9.75
C PRO A 32 1.62 6.08 -9.19
N LYS A 33 0.51 6.60 -9.73
CA LYS A 33 -0.85 6.14 -9.46
C LYS A 33 -1.49 5.58 -10.72
N ARG A 34 -2.36 4.59 -10.60
CA ARG A 34 -3.07 3.97 -11.74
C ARG A 34 -4.25 4.81 -12.24
N SER A 35 -4.86 5.59 -11.36
CA SER A 35 -6.06 6.38 -11.65
C SER A 35 -5.87 7.83 -11.18
N ASP A 36 -6.61 8.76 -11.79
CA ASP A 36 -6.67 10.18 -11.39
C ASP A 36 -7.51 10.37 -10.12
N SER A 37 -7.29 9.54 -9.09
CA SER A 37 -8.10 9.42 -7.86
C SER A 37 -8.07 10.66 -6.94
N GLY A 38 -7.79 11.85 -7.46
CA GLY A 38 -7.77 13.14 -6.75
C GLY A 38 -6.76 13.25 -5.62
N GLY A 39 -5.87 12.27 -5.47
CA GLY A 39 -4.86 12.21 -4.41
C GLY A 39 -3.43 12.22 -4.93
N ARG A 40 -2.52 12.51 -4.01
CA ARG A 40 -1.07 12.33 -4.12
C ARG A 40 -0.66 11.09 -3.35
N VAL A 41 0.32 10.37 -3.90
CA VAL A 41 1.00 9.28 -3.19
C VAL A 41 2.46 9.67 -3.10
N VAL A 42 2.98 9.80 -1.88
CA VAL A 42 4.35 10.25 -1.64
C VAL A 42 5.10 9.23 -0.80
N GLU A 43 6.40 9.10 -1.06
CA GLU A 43 7.31 8.30 -0.26
C GLU A 43 8.09 9.20 0.69
N ILE A 44 8.17 8.80 1.96
CA ILE A 44 8.88 9.52 3.02
C ILE A 44 9.94 8.61 3.62
N ARG A 45 11.21 9.03 3.47
CA ARG A 45 12.40 8.45 4.13
C ARG A 45 12.55 6.93 3.90
N GLU A 46 12.07 6.38 2.79
CA GLU A 46 12.09 4.93 2.52
C GLU A 46 11.47 4.08 3.65
N LYS A 47 10.54 4.67 4.40
CA LYS A 47 9.86 4.05 5.55
C LYS A 47 8.35 4.10 5.43
N TYR A 48 7.85 5.20 4.88
CA TYR A 48 6.42 5.44 4.76
C TYR A 48 6.03 5.73 3.32
N VAL A 49 4.83 5.27 2.96
CA VAL A 49 4.08 5.79 1.83
C VAL A 49 2.83 6.48 2.38
N VAL A 50 2.56 7.69 1.89
CA VAL A 50 1.38 8.45 2.29
C VAL A 50 0.51 8.72 1.07
N LYS A 51 -0.71 8.18 1.08
CA LYS A 51 -1.76 8.53 0.13
C LYS A 51 -2.63 9.60 0.76
N HIS A 52 -2.75 10.76 0.13
CA HIS A 52 -3.55 11.86 0.65
C HIS A 52 -4.23 12.69 -0.44
N GLY A 53 -5.43 13.18 -0.16
CA GLY A 53 -6.17 14.05 -1.07
C GLY A 53 -7.65 14.20 -0.67
N PRO A 54 -8.35 15.18 -1.26
CA PRO A 54 -9.77 15.43 -0.99
C PRO A 54 -10.70 14.32 -1.49
N LEU A 55 -10.28 13.55 -2.50
CA LEU A 55 -11.05 12.43 -3.06
C LEU A 55 -10.58 11.06 -2.55
N VAL A 56 -9.62 11.02 -1.62
CA VAL A 56 -9.16 9.76 -1.02
C VAL A 56 -10.22 9.28 -0.02
N THR A 57 -10.63 8.03 -0.14
CA THR A 57 -11.63 7.40 0.74
C THR A 57 -10.98 6.46 1.75
N GLU A 58 -11.70 6.17 2.83
CA GLU A 58 -11.24 5.28 3.92
C GLU A 58 -11.17 3.80 3.51
N ASN A 59 -11.71 3.43 2.34
CA ASN A 59 -11.77 2.06 1.85
C ASN A 59 -10.39 1.39 1.82
N GLU A 60 -9.36 2.14 1.42
CA GLU A 60 -8.01 1.64 1.34
C GLU A 60 -7.48 1.20 2.72
N GLY A 61 -7.63 2.06 3.73
CA GLY A 61 -7.20 1.74 5.08
C GLY A 61 -8.01 0.57 5.68
N HIS A 62 -9.33 0.53 5.46
CA HIS A 62 -10.16 -0.58 5.92
C HIS A 62 -9.76 -1.91 5.29
N ALA A 63 -9.41 -1.93 3.99
CA ALA A 63 -8.96 -3.15 3.34
C ALA A 63 -7.59 -3.60 3.84
N LEU A 64 -6.64 -2.68 4.09
CA LEU A 64 -5.35 -3.05 4.66
C LEU A 64 -5.51 -3.71 6.04
N LEU A 65 -6.37 -3.17 6.90
CA LEU A 65 -6.68 -3.77 8.20
C LEU A 65 -7.38 -5.14 8.05
N PHE A 66 -8.27 -5.28 7.08
CA PHE A 66 -8.92 -6.57 6.80
C PHE A 66 -7.91 -7.62 6.33
N VAL A 67 -7.02 -7.23 5.43
CA VAL A 67 -5.97 -8.11 4.89
C VAL A 67 -5.03 -8.54 6.00
N GLU A 68 -4.52 -7.60 6.80
CA GLU A 68 -3.59 -7.89 7.91
C GLU A 68 -4.21 -8.84 8.95
N THR A 69 -5.51 -8.71 9.22
CA THR A 69 -6.19 -9.53 10.23
C THR A 69 -6.71 -10.88 9.72
N ARG A 70 -6.97 -11.02 8.41
CA ARG A 70 -7.68 -12.19 7.87
C ARG A 70 -6.95 -12.96 6.79
N LEU A 71 -5.96 -12.35 6.13
CA LEU A 71 -5.26 -12.96 5.01
C LEU A 71 -3.78 -13.08 5.33
N ASN A 72 -3.20 -14.26 5.12
CA ASN A 72 -1.77 -14.46 5.26
C ASN A 72 -1.04 -14.05 3.96
N ILE A 73 -1.24 -12.81 3.53
CA ILE A 73 -0.61 -12.22 2.34
C ILE A 73 0.27 -11.05 2.75
N ALA A 74 1.42 -10.91 2.09
CA ALA A 74 2.29 -9.77 2.31
C ALA A 74 1.66 -8.51 1.69
N ALA A 75 0.98 -7.73 2.50
CA ALA A 75 0.46 -6.41 2.17
C ALA A 75 1.11 -5.34 3.05
N PRO A 76 1.19 -4.07 2.61
CA PRO A 76 1.70 -2.98 3.43
C PRO A 76 0.91 -2.85 4.73
N ARG A 77 1.61 -2.69 5.86
CA ARG A 77 0.96 -2.37 7.13
C ARG A 77 0.37 -0.96 7.14
N LEU A 78 -0.81 -0.80 7.74
CA LEU A 78 -1.40 0.52 7.98
C LEU A 78 -0.85 1.10 9.29
N TYR A 79 -0.21 2.27 9.21
CA TYR A 79 0.33 2.96 10.38
C TYR A 79 -0.56 4.09 10.88
N ALA A 80 -1.26 4.79 9.99
CA ALA A 80 -2.26 5.77 10.39
C ALA A 80 -3.29 6.01 9.29
N MET A 81 -4.50 6.39 9.72
CA MET A 81 -5.54 6.92 8.85
C MET A 81 -6.24 8.06 9.59
N TYR A 82 -6.18 9.28 9.07
CA TYR A 82 -6.71 10.46 9.75
C TYR A 82 -7.09 11.57 8.77
N ARG A 83 -7.99 12.46 9.19
CA ARG A 83 -8.33 13.68 8.43
C ARG A 83 -7.58 14.88 8.99
N HIS A 84 -7.06 15.70 8.09
CA HIS A 84 -6.59 17.05 8.40
C HIS A 84 -7.28 18.01 7.43
N ARG A 85 -8.17 18.87 7.97
CA ARG A 85 -9.13 19.65 7.18
C ARG A 85 -9.96 18.71 6.28
N ASP A 86 -10.11 19.04 5.00
CA ASP A 86 -10.86 18.26 4.01
C ASP A 86 -10.01 17.17 3.32
N THR A 87 -8.80 16.91 3.82
CA THR A 87 -7.89 15.91 3.22
C THR A 87 -7.79 14.69 4.12
N LEU A 88 -8.03 13.50 3.55
CA LEU A 88 -7.75 12.22 4.20
C LEU A 88 -6.29 11.85 3.96
N TYR A 89 -5.62 11.35 5.00
CA TYR A 89 -4.26 10.84 4.97
C TYR A 89 -4.26 9.37 5.37
N ILE A 90 -3.62 8.55 4.55
CA ILE A 90 -3.41 7.13 4.79
C ILE A 90 -1.90 6.89 4.77
N VAL A 91 -1.34 6.60 5.93
CA VAL A 91 0.10 6.35 6.14
C VAL A 91 0.30 4.85 6.27
N MET A 92 1.11 4.29 5.39
CA MET A 92 1.35 2.85 5.29
C MET A 92 2.84 2.54 5.11
N GLU A 93 3.18 1.27 5.25
CA GLU A 93 4.53 0.75 5.06
C GLU A 93 5.08 1.02 3.65
N TYR A 94 6.33 1.51 3.60
CA TYR A 94 7.09 1.50 2.37
C TYR A 94 7.65 0.11 2.08
N ILE A 95 7.26 -0.44 0.95
CA ILE A 95 7.82 -1.68 0.42
C ILE A 95 8.68 -1.34 -0.80
N PRO A 96 10.01 -1.56 -0.76
CA PRO A 96 10.87 -1.26 -1.89
C PRO A 96 10.54 -2.17 -3.08
N GLY A 97 10.41 -1.58 -4.27
CA GLY A 97 10.16 -2.33 -5.48
C GLY A 97 9.79 -1.46 -6.69
N ILE A 98 9.72 -2.11 -7.86
CA ILE A 98 9.23 -1.51 -9.10
C ILE A 98 7.89 -2.13 -9.48
N SER A 99 6.96 -1.33 -9.99
CA SER A 99 5.65 -1.86 -10.40
C SER A 99 5.80 -3.00 -11.41
N LEU A 100 4.91 -4.00 -11.29
CA LEU A 100 4.87 -5.10 -12.24
C LEU A 100 4.69 -4.61 -13.68
N ALA A 101 3.92 -3.52 -13.88
CA ALA A 101 3.74 -2.92 -15.21
C ALA A 101 5.06 -2.44 -15.84
N MET A 102 5.94 -1.82 -15.04
CA MET A 102 7.26 -1.40 -15.51
C MET A 102 8.19 -2.59 -15.78
N ALA A 103 8.13 -3.63 -14.95
CA ALA A 103 8.98 -4.80 -15.08
C ALA A 103 8.50 -5.79 -16.17
N TRP A 104 7.20 -5.82 -16.49
CA TRP A 104 6.59 -6.95 -17.20
C TRP A 104 7.24 -7.25 -18.55
N SER A 105 7.56 -6.23 -19.33
CA SER A 105 8.17 -6.39 -20.66
C SER A 105 9.57 -6.99 -20.59
N SER A 106 10.33 -6.76 -19.51
CA SER A 106 11.71 -7.25 -19.33
C SER A 106 11.80 -8.63 -18.67
N LEU A 107 10.69 -9.17 -18.16
CA LEU A 107 10.67 -10.49 -17.51
C LEU A 107 10.70 -11.65 -18.52
N THR A 108 11.46 -12.69 -18.19
CA THR A 108 11.46 -13.95 -18.94
C THR A 108 10.13 -14.71 -18.78
N GLY A 109 9.81 -15.61 -19.70
CA GLY A 109 8.61 -16.44 -19.64
C GLY A 109 8.50 -17.22 -18.32
N ALA A 110 9.60 -17.82 -17.84
CA ALA A 110 9.63 -18.53 -16.57
C ALA A 110 9.30 -17.62 -15.36
N LYS A 111 9.83 -16.38 -15.34
CA LYS A 111 9.53 -15.40 -14.29
C LYS A 111 8.06 -14.96 -14.33
N LYS A 112 7.52 -14.70 -15.52
CA LYS A 112 6.09 -14.39 -15.69
C LYS A 112 5.20 -15.52 -15.19
N HIS A 113 5.52 -16.76 -15.54
CA HIS A 113 4.77 -17.92 -15.09
C HIS A 113 4.80 -18.09 -13.57
N SER A 114 5.96 -17.88 -12.94
CA SER A 114 6.12 -17.87 -11.48
C SER A 114 5.25 -16.80 -10.82
N ILE A 115 5.28 -15.55 -11.32
CA ILE A 115 4.47 -14.45 -10.78
C ILE A 115 2.97 -14.75 -10.92
N VAL A 116 2.52 -15.23 -12.08
CA VAL A 116 1.11 -15.61 -12.29
C VAL A 116 0.70 -16.73 -11.33
N GLY A 117 1.58 -17.70 -11.09
CA GLY A 117 1.36 -18.76 -10.10
C GLY A 117 1.19 -18.22 -8.69
N GLN A 118 2.04 -17.27 -8.27
CA GLN A 118 1.93 -16.60 -6.97
C GLN A 118 0.61 -15.82 -6.84
N LEU A 119 0.24 -15.04 -7.87
CA LEU A 119 -1.01 -14.29 -7.89
C LEU A 119 -2.22 -15.23 -7.77
N ARG A 120 -2.23 -16.35 -8.50
CA ARG A 120 -3.29 -17.36 -8.38
C ARG A 120 -3.38 -17.92 -6.96
N CYS A 121 -2.26 -18.28 -6.33
CA CYS A 121 -2.28 -18.76 -4.96
C CYS A 121 -2.87 -17.73 -3.98
N ILE A 122 -2.53 -16.45 -4.15
CA ILE A 122 -3.09 -15.34 -3.35
C ILE A 122 -4.61 -15.23 -3.54
N PHE A 123 -5.11 -15.24 -4.77
CA PHE A 123 -6.54 -15.14 -5.06
C PHE A 123 -7.33 -16.39 -4.60
N ASP A 124 -6.73 -17.57 -4.69
CA ASP A 124 -7.31 -18.82 -4.23
C ASP A 124 -7.22 -18.98 -2.70
N GLN A 125 -6.64 -17.99 -1.97
CA GLN A 125 -6.34 -18.04 -0.54
C GLN A 125 -5.52 -19.28 -0.12
N LYS A 126 -4.75 -19.84 -1.05
CA LYS A 126 -3.87 -20.99 -0.78
C LYS A 126 -2.49 -20.48 -0.41
N ILE A 127 -1.99 -20.87 0.76
CA ILE A 127 -0.60 -20.64 1.15
C ILE A 127 0.29 -21.53 0.27
N CYS A 128 0.91 -20.95 -0.75
CA CYS A 128 1.95 -21.61 -1.53
C CYS A 128 3.31 -21.12 -1.00
N GLY A 129 4.12 -22.03 -0.46
CA GLY A 129 5.40 -21.75 0.21
C GLY A 129 6.52 -21.23 -0.69
N ALA A 130 6.32 -20.09 -1.33
CA ALA A 130 7.38 -19.30 -1.93
C ALA A 130 7.74 -18.17 -0.96
N ASN A 131 9.02 -18.02 -0.63
CA ASN A 131 9.55 -16.81 0.00
C ASN A 131 9.01 -15.62 -0.78
N LEU A 132 8.06 -14.89 -0.18
CA LEU A 132 7.39 -13.73 -0.75
C LEU A 132 8.43 -12.60 -0.82
N THR A 133 9.36 -12.68 -1.76
CA THR A 133 10.16 -11.50 -2.13
C THR A 133 9.16 -10.52 -2.68
N ALA A 134 9.04 -9.39 -1.98
CA ALA A 134 8.13 -8.31 -2.24
C ALA A 134 8.33 -7.72 -3.65
N THR A 135 7.83 -8.41 -4.67
CA THR A 135 7.70 -7.84 -6.00
C THR A 135 6.44 -6.98 -6.00
N ALA A 136 6.58 -5.81 -5.38
CA ALA A 136 5.79 -4.62 -5.63
C ALA A 136 4.28 -4.86 -5.81
N PHE A 137 3.60 -5.21 -4.72
CA PHE A 137 2.24 -4.72 -4.57
C PHE A 137 2.35 -3.21 -4.33
N SER A 138 2.31 -2.45 -5.43
CA SER A 138 1.92 -1.05 -5.30
C SER A 138 0.56 -1.06 -4.60
N PRO A 139 0.36 -0.33 -3.49
CA PRO A 139 -0.89 -0.34 -2.72
C PRO A 139 -2.13 -0.15 -3.61
N THR A 140 -1.95 0.58 -4.72
CA THR A 140 -2.91 0.75 -5.81
C THR A 140 -3.49 -0.52 -6.44
N ILE A 141 -2.78 -1.67 -6.44
CA ILE A 141 -3.24 -2.89 -7.14
C ILE A 141 -4.31 -3.64 -6.34
N LEU A 142 -4.26 -3.59 -5.01
CA LEU A 142 -5.21 -4.37 -4.20
C LEU A 142 -6.60 -3.73 -4.13
N LEU A 143 -6.69 -2.42 -4.39
CA LEU A 143 -7.89 -1.62 -4.09
C LEU A 143 -8.55 -0.93 -5.29
N ASP A 144 -7.85 -0.77 -6.42
CA ASP A 144 -8.47 -0.28 -7.68
C ASP A 144 -9.15 -1.43 -8.47
N THR A 145 -9.18 -2.66 -7.93
CA THR A 145 -9.86 -3.82 -8.58
C THR A 145 -11.32 -3.98 -8.13
N PHE A 146 -11.79 -3.18 -7.16
CA PHE A 146 -13.19 -3.14 -6.73
C PHE A 146 -13.81 -1.79 -7.12
N HIS A 147 -14.03 -1.60 -8.41
CA HIS A 147 -14.95 -0.58 -8.90
C HIS A 147 -15.72 -1.07 -10.13
#